data_AF-A0A1F3DUR3-F1
#
_entry.id   AF-A0A1F3DUR3-F1
#
_cell.length_a   1.000
_cell.length_b   1.000
_cell.length_c   1.000
_cell.angle_alpha   90.00
_cell.angle_beta   90.00
_cell.angle_gamma   90.00
#
_symmetry.space_group_name_H-M   'P 1'
#
loop_
_entity.id
_entity.type
_entity.pdbx_description
1 polymer ?
#
loop_
_entity_poly.entity_id
_entity_poly.type
_entity_poly.pdbx_seq_one_letter_code
_entity_poly.pdbx_strand_id
1 'polypeptide(L)'
;SGKIAKLAKGKYYKPENTIFGNLQPNQAQIVKDLLEENGKITGYLTGYSIYNQLYLTTQVSNIIQIGKNEIRPNLKRELYTISFIKQKNTITKENIPLLQLLDAICYIKKIPDASIESSCRRFLAILKKYSEKEITSLVRLALKYPPSTRALLGALLEQLQQNKATEPLFKSLNPITKYKLASAAKAISTAEKWNIL
;
A
#
# COMPACT_ATOMS: atom_id res chain seq x y z
N SER A 1 -27.50 -12.80 27.11
CA SER A 1 -27.87 -11.94 25.96
C SER A 1 -26.66 -11.13 25.50
N GLY A 2 -26.06 -11.49 24.36
CA GLY A 2 -24.88 -10.78 23.83
C GLY A 2 -25.27 -9.44 23.22
N LYS A 3 -24.77 -8.32 23.79
CA LYS A 3 -24.99 -6.98 23.24
C LYS A 3 -24.30 -6.89 21.87
N ILE A 4 -25.08 -6.85 20.80
CA ILE A 4 -24.60 -6.60 19.44
C ILE A 4 -24.73 -5.11 19.12
N ALA A 5 -23.69 -4.52 18.55
CA ALA A 5 -23.69 -3.14 18.08
C ALA A 5 -23.87 -3.13 16.55
N LYS A 6 -24.62 -2.15 16.05
CA LYS A 6 -24.86 -1.99 14.61
C LYS A 6 -23.58 -1.46 13.94
N LEU A 7 -23.27 -1.97 12.75
CA LEU A 7 -22.13 -1.56 11.92
C LEU A 7 -22.59 -0.90 10.60
N ALA A 8 -23.66 -1.43 10.01
CA ALA A 8 -24.31 -0.92 8.80
C ALA A 8 -25.73 -1.52 8.70
N LYS A 9 -26.52 -1.11 7.70
CA LYS A 9 -27.83 -1.73 7.43
C LYS A 9 -27.64 -3.23 7.19
N GLY A 10 -28.17 -4.07 8.09
CA GLY A 10 -28.05 -5.53 8.04
C GLY A 10 -26.74 -6.12 8.57
N LYS A 11 -25.85 -5.34 9.20
CA LYS A 11 -24.59 -5.84 9.75
C LYS A 11 -24.37 -5.40 11.19
N TYR A 12 -23.96 -6.35 12.01
CA TYR A 12 -23.75 -6.18 13.45
C TYR A 12 -22.38 -6.74 13.84
N TYR A 13 -21.78 -6.17 14.88
CA TYR A 13 -20.54 -6.67 15.49
C TYR A 13 -20.70 -6.81 17.00
N LYS A 14 -19.83 -7.59 17.63
CA LYS A 14 -19.76 -7.71 19.09
C LYS A 14 -18.68 -6.73 19.58
N PRO A 15 -19.04 -5.64 20.30
CA PRO A 15 -18.05 -4.72 20.85
C PRO A 15 -17.25 -5.39 21.97
N GLU A 16 -15.94 -5.16 21.99
CA GLU A 16 -15.09 -5.47 23.15
C GLU A 16 -15.07 -4.24 24.06
N ASN A 17 -15.39 -4.40 25.35
CA ASN A 17 -15.38 -3.27 26.28
C ASN A 17 -13.97 -3.09 26.84
N THR A 18 -13.41 -1.89 26.71
CA THR A 18 -12.19 -1.46 27.41
C THR A 18 -12.51 -0.38 28.43
N ILE A 19 -11.55 -0.08 29.32
CA ILE A 19 -11.64 1.04 30.28
C ILE A 19 -11.87 2.42 29.63
N PHE A 20 -11.67 2.54 28.32
CA PHE A 20 -11.92 3.74 27.53
C PHE A 20 -13.24 3.70 26.72
N GLY A 21 -14.08 2.68 26.93
CA GLY A 21 -15.36 2.47 26.23
C GLY A 21 -15.35 1.28 25.26
N ASN A 22 -16.38 1.20 24.41
CA ASN A 22 -16.50 0.14 23.40
C ASN A 22 -15.37 0.27 22.37
N LEU A 23 -14.50 -0.74 22.30
CA LEU A 23 -13.49 -0.87 21.26
C LEU A 23 -14.21 -0.98 19.91
N GLN A 24 -13.87 -0.09 18.99
CA GLN A 24 -14.36 -0.18 17.63
C GLN A 24 -13.81 -1.45 16.97
N PRO A 25 -14.60 -2.11 16.10
CA PRO A 25 -14.13 -3.28 15.40
C PRO A 25 -12.93 -2.90 14.53
N ASN A 26 -11.95 -3.80 14.44
CA ASN A 26 -10.78 -3.61 13.59
C ASN A 26 -11.23 -3.22 12.18
N GLN A 27 -10.58 -2.25 11.50
CA GLN A 27 -10.98 -1.77 10.17
C GLN A 27 -11.23 -2.93 9.20
N ALA A 28 -10.43 -4.00 9.28
CA ALA A 28 -10.62 -5.22 8.48
C ALA A 28 -11.98 -5.92 8.71
N GLN A 29 -12.50 -5.91 9.94
CA GLN A 29 -13.83 -6.43 10.26
C GLN A 29 -14.94 -5.55 9.69
N ILE A 30 -14.75 -4.23 9.69
CA ILE A 30 -15.72 -3.26 9.14
C ILE A 30 -16.00 -3.52 7.67
N VAL A 31 -14.95 -3.93 6.93
CA VAL A 31 -15.01 -4.15 5.49
C VAL A 31 -14.79 -5.60 5.08
N LYS A 32 -14.98 -6.57 5.98
CA LYS A 32 -14.70 -8.00 5.71
C LYS A 32 -15.39 -8.51 4.44
N ASP A 33 -16.65 -8.15 4.25
CA ASP A 33 -17.43 -8.48 3.04
C ASP A 33 -16.92 -7.84 1.74
N LEU A 34 -16.04 -6.85 1.84
CA LEU A 34 -15.40 -6.20 0.69
C LEU A 34 -14.01 -6.80 0.41
N LEU A 35 -13.43 -7.53 1.37
CA LEU A 35 -12.13 -8.19 1.26
C LEU A 35 -12.28 -9.65 0.82
N GLU A 36 -13.36 -10.31 1.22
CA GLU A 36 -13.64 -11.72 0.94
C GLU A 36 -15.04 -11.89 0.35
N GLU A 37 -15.13 -12.71 -0.70
CA GLU A 37 -16.39 -13.06 -1.36
C GLU A 37 -16.41 -14.58 -1.56
N ASN A 38 -17.42 -15.27 -1.01
CA ASN A 38 -17.54 -16.74 -1.04
C ASN A 38 -16.26 -17.48 -0.57
N GLY A 39 -15.61 -16.97 0.47
CA GLY A 39 -14.37 -17.53 1.01
C GLY A 39 -13.11 -17.29 0.18
N LYS A 40 -13.21 -16.56 -0.95
CA LYS A 40 -12.07 -16.14 -1.77
C LYS A 40 -11.68 -14.70 -1.43
N ILE A 41 -10.38 -14.46 -1.32
CA ILE A 41 -9.84 -13.10 -1.13
C ILE A 41 -10.03 -12.33 -2.44
N THR A 42 -10.86 -11.29 -2.41
CA THR A 42 -11.12 -10.41 -3.56
C THR A 42 -10.57 -9.01 -3.38
N GLY A 43 -10.14 -8.65 -2.17
CA GLY A 43 -9.52 -7.36 -1.89
C GLY A 43 -8.64 -7.36 -0.64
N TYR A 44 -7.88 -6.29 -0.47
CA TYR A 44 -6.98 -6.10 0.68
C TYR A 44 -6.95 -4.65 1.13
N LEU A 45 -6.66 -4.40 2.41
CA LEU A 45 -6.47 -3.04 2.93
C LEU A 45 -5.18 -2.46 2.37
N THR A 46 -5.21 -1.21 1.91
CA THR A 46 -4.04 -0.52 1.32
C THR A 46 -4.13 0.99 1.54
N GLY A 47 -3.12 1.73 1.08
CA GLY A 47 -3.08 3.19 1.15
C GLY A 47 -3.29 3.73 2.57
N TYR A 48 -4.27 4.63 2.74
CA TYR A 48 -4.56 5.27 4.03
C TYR A 48 -4.84 4.28 5.18
N SER A 49 -5.31 3.07 4.89
CA SER A 49 -5.57 2.04 5.91
C SER A 49 -4.30 1.43 6.51
N ILE A 50 -3.15 1.53 5.84
CA ILE A 50 -1.94 0.80 6.23
C ILE A 50 -0.70 1.69 6.37
N TYR A 51 -0.76 2.98 6.02
CA TYR A 51 0.42 3.86 6.10
C TYR A 51 1.01 3.92 7.51
N ASN A 52 0.16 3.95 8.55
CA ASN A 52 0.62 3.89 9.94
C ASN A 52 1.25 2.52 10.27
N GLN A 53 0.67 1.42 9.79
CA GLN A 53 1.22 0.07 9.99
C GLN A 53 2.58 -0.13 9.31
N LEU A 54 2.80 0.56 8.17
CA LEU A 54 4.10 0.62 7.49
C LEU A 54 5.06 1.62 8.13
N TYR A 55 4.63 2.33 9.18
CA TYR A 55 5.32 3.44 9.85
C TYR A 55 5.78 4.52 8.86
N LEU A 56 4.94 4.81 7.87
CA LEU A 56 5.13 5.93 6.95
C LEU A 56 4.56 7.22 7.52
N THR A 57 3.59 7.13 8.43
CA THR A 57 2.95 8.24 9.14
C THR A 57 2.50 7.76 10.52
N THR A 58 2.29 8.68 11.47
CA THR A 58 1.63 8.39 12.74
C THR A 58 0.11 8.57 12.65
N GLN A 59 -0.38 9.21 11.59
CA GLN A 59 -1.80 9.51 11.43
C GLN A 59 -2.63 8.25 11.16
N VAL A 60 -3.76 8.15 11.87
CA VAL A 60 -4.77 7.11 11.64
C VAL A 60 -5.92 7.74 10.87
N SER A 61 -6.15 7.27 9.64
CA SER A 61 -7.20 7.80 8.78
C SER A 61 -8.58 7.20 9.09
N ASN A 62 -9.63 8.02 8.96
CA ASN A 62 -11.02 7.58 8.87
C ASN A 62 -11.39 7.09 7.45
N ILE A 63 -10.45 7.11 6.50
CA ILE A 63 -10.64 6.55 5.16
C ILE A 63 -10.12 5.11 5.17
N ILE A 64 -11.02 4.17 4.91
CA ILE A 64 -10.65 2.78 4.65
C ILE A 64 -10.41 2.63 3.15
N GLN A 65 -9.21 2.27 2.75
CA GLN A 65 -8.86 2.14 1.34
C GLN A 65 -8.55 0.68 0.99
N ILE A 66 -9.20 0.19 -0.06
CA ILE A 66 -9.19 -1.23 -0.44
C ILE A 66 -8.64 -1.39 -1.86
N GLY A 67 -7.62 -2.22 -2.01
CA GLY A 67 -7.14 -2.68 -3.32
C GLY A 67 -8.02 -3.81 -3.83
N LYS A 68 -8.64 -3.66 -5.01
CA LYS A 68 -9.48 -4.68 -5.65
C LYS A 68 -9.28 -4.67 -7.17
N ASN A 69 -9.46 -5.82 -7.83
CA ASN A 69 -9.36 -5.90 -9.29
C ASN A 69 -10.46 -5.11 -10.00
N GLU A 70 -11.67 -5.17 -9.48
CA GLU A 70 -12.83 -4.43 -9.94
C GLU A 70 -13.22 -3.37 -8.91
N ILE A 71 -13.18 -2.11 -9.33
CA ILE A 71 -13.51 -0.99 -8.47
C ILE A 71 -14.98 -0.61 -8.59
N ARG A 72 -15.51 -0.04 -7.52
CA ARG A 72 -16.86 0.50 -7.41
C ARG A 72 -16.79 1.91 -6.83
N PRO A 73 -17.88 2.69 -6.90
CA PRO A 73 -17.95 3.99 -6.24
C PRO A 73 -17.64 3.91 -4.74
N ASN A 74 -17.14 5.02 -4.19
CA ASN A 74 -16.85 5.12 -2.76
C ASN A 74 -18.13 4.89 -1.95
N LEU A 75 -17.96 4.30 -0.77
CA LEU A 75 -19.06 3.98 0.15
C LEU A 75 -18.82 4.69 1.48
N LYS A 76 -19.87 4.93 2.25
CA LYS A 76 -19.76 5.41 3.63
C LYS A 76 -20.33 4.36 4.58
N ARG A 77 -19.59 4.01 5.63
CA ARG A 77 -20.04 3.16 6.74
C ARG A 77 -19.77 3.90 8.04
N GLU A 78 -20.82 4.44 8.63
CA GLU A 78 -20.76 5.25 9.84
C GLU A 78 -19.76 6.41 9.72
N LEU A 79 -18.66 6.34 10.49
CA LEU A 79 -17.59 7.34 10.52
C LEU A 79 -16.55 7.12 9.41
N TYR A 80 -16.55 5.96 8.75
CA TYR A 80 -15.55 5.60 7.76
C TYR A 80 -16.01 5.86 6.33
N THR A 81 -15.13 6.46 5.53
CA THR A 81 -15.29 6.52 4.07
C THR A 81 -14.48 5.39 3.45
N ILE A 82 -15.13 4.49 2.73
CA ILE A 82 -14.48 3.40 2.00
C ILE A 82 -14.17 3.88 0.58
N SER A 83 -12.91 3.79 0.20
CA SER A 83 -12.42 4.09 -1.15
C SER A 83 -11.70 2.89 -1.77
N PHE A 84 -11.60 2.86 -3.09
CA PHE A 84 -11.05 1.73 -3.83
C PHE A 84 -9.85 2.13 -4.68
N ILE A 85 -8.83 1.28 -4.71
CA ILE A 85 -7.70 1.35 -5.64
C ILE A 85 -7.80 0.16 -6.60
N LYS A 86 -7.68 0.43 -7.91
CA LYS A 86 -7.68 -0.62 -8.92
C LYS A 86 -6.36 -1.37 -8.90
N GLN A 87 -6.40 -2.65 -8.56
CA GLN A 87 -5.26 -3.56 -8.61
C GLN A 87 -5.29 -4.37 -9.91
N LYS A 88 -4.22 -4.28 -10.72
CA LYS A 88 -4.10 -5.01 -11.99
C LYS A 88 -3.47 -6.40 -11.83
N ASN A 89 -2.83 -6.65 -10.69
CA ASN A 89 -2.28 -7.95 -10.34
C ASN A 89 -3.37 -8.88 -9.78
N THR A 90 -3.21 -10.18 -9.98
CA THR A 90 -4.01 -11.17 -9.26
C THR A 90 -3.73 -11.04 -7.77
N ILE A 91 -4.76 -10.97 -6.95
CA ILE A 91 -4.61 -10.80 -5.50
C ILE A 91 -4.54 -12.19 -4.85
N THR A 92 -3.50 -12.45 -4.07
CA THR A 92 -3.36 -13.67 -3.26
C THR A 92 -2.87 -13.31 -1.85
N LYS A 93 -3.09 -14.19 -0.88
CA LYS A 93 -2.70 -13.92 0.51
C LYS A 93 -1.20 -13.65 0.65
N GLU A 94 -0.41 -14.34 -0.14
CA GLU A 94 1.05 -14.29 -0.13
C GLU A 94 1.59 -12.99 -0.77
N ASN A 95 0.89 -12.45 -1.78
CA ASN A 95 1.36 -11.27 -2.49
C ASN A 95 0.81 -9.94 -1.94
N ILE A 96 -0.23 -9.98 -1.10
CA ILE A 96 -0.83 -8.79 -0.50
C ILE A 96 0.21 -7.87 0.15
N PRO A 97 1.15 -8.36 1.00
CA PRO A 97 2.17 -7.49 1.60
C PRO A 97 3.04 -6.76 0.57
N LEU A 98 3.36 -7.43 -0.55
CA LEU A 98 4.12 -6.84 -1.65
C LEU A 98 3.29 -5.80 -2.41
N LEU A 99 2.01 -6.08 -2.66
CA LEU A 99 1.09 -5.15 -3.30
C LEU A 99 0.87 -3.89 -2.45
N GLN A 100 0.73 -4.06 -1.13
CA GLN A 100 0.63 -2.96 -0.16
C GLN A 100 1.85 -2.03 -0.20
N LEU A 101 3.07 -2.60 -0.26
CA LEU A 101 4.29 -1.82 -0.41
C LEU A 101 4.32 -1.07 -1.76
N LEU A 102 3.96 -1.73 -2.87
CA LEU A 102 3.91 -1.11 -4.18
C LEU A 102 2.87 0.01 -4.27
N ASP A 103 1.72 -0.16 -3.64
CA ASP A 103 0.70 0.88 -3.52
C ASP A 103 1.26 2.09 -2.74
N ALA A 104 1.97 1.85 -1.63
CA ALA A 104 2.60 2.91 -0.86
C ALA A 104 3.67 3.67 -1.66
N ILE A 105 4.49 2.97 -2.45
CA ILE A 105 5.47 3.58 -3.36
C ILE A 105 4.75 4.38 -4.46
N CYS A 106 3.69 3.82 -5.04
CA CYS A 106 2.91 4.46 -6.11
C CYS A 106 2.25 5.76 -5.65
N TYR A 107 1.76 5.77 -4.42
CA TYR A 107 1.06 6.91 -3.82
C TYR A 107 1.89 7.63 -2.76
N ILE A 108 3.22 7.60 -2.88
CA ILE A 108 4.15 8.23 -1.92
C ILE A 108 3.81 9.71 -1.63
N LYS A 109 3.32 10.44 -2.63
CA LYS A 109 2.91 11.85 -2.50
C LYS A 109 1.62 12.07 -1.70
N LYS A 110 0.84 11.02 -1.49
CA LYS A 110 -0.45 11.06 -0.77
C LYS A 110 -0.33 10.58 0.68
N ILE A 111 0.87 10.19 1.11
CA ILE A 111 1.09 9.78 2.50
C ILE A 111 0.96 11.05 3.36
N PRO A 112 0.03 11.09 4.32
CA PRO A 112 -0.19 12.27 5.14
C PRO A 112 0.95 12.45 6.13
N ASP A 113 1.38 13.69 6.34
CA ASP A 113 2.40 14.05 7.34
C ASP A 113 3.72 13.27 7.18
N ALA A 114 4.07 13.01 5.92
CA ALA A 114 5.30 12.34 5.55
C ALA A 114 5.96 13.05 4.38
N SER A 115 7.27 13.28 4.50
CA SER A 115 8.08 13.72 3.37
C SER A 115 8.38 12.54 2.43
N ILE A 116 8.65 12.84 1.16
CA ILE A 116 9.17 11.84 0.22
C ILE A 116 10.49 11.26 0.73
N GLU A 117 11.36 12.09 1.30
CA GLU A 117 12.66 11.67 1.85
C GLU A 117 12.51 10.64 2.97
N SER A 118 11.69 10.93 3.99
CA SER A 118 11.44 10.02 5.11
C SER A 118 10.76 8.73 4.65
N SER A 119 9.82 8.82 3.70
CA SER A 119 9.15 7.67 3.10
C SER A 119 10.14 6.78 2.35
N CYS A 120 11.05 7.35 1.55
CA CYS A 120 12.11 6.62 0.87
C CYS A 120 13.03 5.87 1.85
N ARG A 121 13.48 6.54 2.92
CA ARG A 121 14.27 5.87 3.99
C ARG A 121 13.52 4.71 4.62
N ARG A 122 12.21 4.89 4.85
CA ARG A 122 11.35 3.83 5.39
C ARG A 122 11.23 2.65 4.43
N PHE A 123 11.04 2.91 3.13
CA PHE A 123 10.99 1.86 2.12
C PHE A 123 12.30 1.08 2.04
N LEU A 124 13.46 1.74 2.10
CA LEU A 124 14.76 1.05 2.17
C LEU A 124 14.84 0.10 3.38
N ALA A 125 14.39 0.55 4.56
CA ALA A 125 14.39 -0.26 5.77
C ALA A 125 13.45 -1.48 5.68
N ILE A 126 12.33 -1.37 4.96
CA ILE A 126 11.41 -2.49 4.70
C ILE A 126 12.05 -3.45 3.69
N LEU A 127 12.53 -2.94 2.55
CA LEU A 127 13.10 -3.73 1.46
C LEU A 127 14.35 -4.50 1.88
N LYS A 128 15.16 -3.94 2.79
CA LYS A 128 16.36 -4.63 3.33
C LYS A 128 16.03 -5.95 4.05
N LYS A 129 14.78 -6.14 4.49
CA LYS A 129 14.32 -7.36 5.17
C LYS A 129 13.82 -8.44 4.21
N TYR A 130 13.63 -8.13 2.93
CA TYR A 130 13.08 -9.05 1.96
C TYR A 130 14.16 -9.99 1.42
N SER A 131 13.79 -11.27 1.27
CA SER A 131 14.58 -12.27 0.59
C SER A 131 14.65 -12.00 -0.92
N GLU A 132 15.63 -12.61 -1.61
CA GLU A 132 15.75 -12.51 -3.06
C GLU A 132 14.47 -12.97 -3.80
N LYS A 133 13.77 -13.98 -3.26
CA LYS A 133 12.50 -14.47 -3.81
C LYS A 133 11.38 -13.44 -3.69
N GLU A 134 11.31 -12.75 -2.55
CA GLU A 134 10.34 -11.67 -2.33
C GLU A 134 10.64 -10.47 -3.22
N ILE A 135 11.92 -10.08 -3.36
CA ILE A 135 12.35 -9.01 -4.27
C ILE A 135 12.00 -9.36 -5.72
N THR A 136 12.27 -10.59 -6.16
CA THR A 136 11.92 -11.05 -7.52
C THR A 136 10.41 -10.99 -7.75
N SER A 137 9.63 -11.41 -6.76
CA SER A 137 8.16 -11.35 -6.81
C SER A 137 7.67 -9.91 -6.84
N LEU A 138 8.25 -9.02 -6.05
CA LEU A 138 7.94 -7.59 -5.98
C LEU A 138 8.19 -6.91 -7.33
N VAL A 139 9.34 -7.16 -7.95
CA VAL A 139 9.69 -6.65 -9.28
C VAL A 139 8.70 -7.10 -10.33
N ARG A 140 8.33 -8.39 -10.34
CA ARG A 140 7.33 -8.94 -11.27
C ARG A 140 5.98 -8.25 -11.13
N LEU A 141 5.51 -8.04 -9.90
CA LEU A 141 4.24 -7.36 -9.62
C LEU A 141 4.28 -5.87 -10.01
N ALA A 142 5.42 -5.21 -9.80
CA ALA A 142 5.64 -3.81 -10.13
C ALA A 142 5.54 -3.50 -11.63
N LEU A 143 5.75 -4.49 -12.51
CA LEU A 143 5.61 -4.30 -13.96
C LEU A 143 4.20 -3.88 -14.39
N LYS A 144 3.17 -4.18 -13.59
CA LYS A 144 1.79 -3.72 -13.84
C LYS A 144 1.48 -2.33 -13.27
N TYR A 145 2.42 -1.70 -12.56
CA TYR A 145 2.28 -0.37 -11.98
C TYR A 145 2.75 0.75 -12.93
N PRO A 146 2.37 2.01 -12.67
CA PRO A 146 2.82 3.16 -13.46
C PRO A 146 4.37 3.25 -13.54
N PRO A 147 4.91 3.84 -14.62
CA PRO A 147 6.36 4.01 -14.79
C PRO A 147 7.06 4.69 -13.61
N SER A 148 6.41 5.66 -12.95
CA SER A 148 6.96 6.34 -11.77
C SER A 148 7.20 5.39 -10.59
N THR A 149 6.30 4.44 -10.36
CA THR A 149 6.43 3.44 -9.29
C THR A 149 7.58 2.48 -9.59
N ARG A 150 7.70 2.05 -10.85
CA ARG A 150 8.79 1.19 -11.33
C ARG A 150 10.14 1.87 -11.20
N ALA A 151 10.21 3.16 -11.55
CA ALA A 151 11.41 3.97 -11.41
C ALA A 151 11.85 4.11 -9.95
N LEU A 152 10.92 4.49 -9.06
CA LEU A 152 11.21 4.66 -7.64
C LEU A 152 11.61 3.33 -6.97
N LEU A 153 10.90 2.23 -7.27
CA LEU A 153 11.28 0.91 -6.77
C LEU A 153 12.68 0.51 -7.27
N GLY A 154 12.95 0.73 -8.56
CA GLY A 154 14.25 0.45 -9.15
C GLY A 154 15.39 1.19 -8.45
N ALA A 155 15.21 2.50 -8.23
CA ALA A 155 16.18 3.33 -7.50
C ALA A 155 16.43 2.80 -6.07
N LEU A 156 15.35 2.46 -5.35
CA LEU A 156 15.43 1.89 -4.00
C LEU A 156 16.20 0.55 -3.98
N LEU A 157 15.93 -0.34 -4.93
CA LEU A 157 16.61 -1.64 -5.03
C LEU A 157 18.08 -1.50 -5.39
N GLU A 158 18.41 -0.60 -6.32
CA GLU A 158 19.79 -0.32 -6.70
C GLU A 158 20.59 0.27 -5.53
N GLN A 159 19.97 1.15 -4.73
CA GLN A 159 20.59 1.68 -3.51
C GLN A 159 20.94 0.57 -2.51
N LEU A 160 20.16 -0.52 -2.49
CA LEU A 160 20.40 -1.71 -1.66
C LEU A 160 21.30 -2.75 -2.35
N GLN A 161 21.94 -2.39 -3.47
CA GLN A 161 22.82 -3.25 -4.26
C GLN A 161 22.11 -4.50 -4.83
N GLN A 162 20.79 -4.46 -4.97
CA GLN A 162 19.97 -5.54 -5.56
C GLN A 162 19.95 -5.45 -7.10
N ASN A 163 21.11 -5.20 -7.71
CA ASN A 163 21.25 -4.81 -9.11
C ASN A 163 20.73 -5.88 -10.10
N LYS A 164 20.81 -7.16 -9.73
CA LYS A 164 20.27 -8.26 -10.54
C LYS A 164 18.75 -8.15 -10.72
N ALA A 165 18.04 -7.60 -9.74
CA ALA A 165 16.59 -7.49 -9.76
C ALA A 165 16.09 -6.23 -10.49
N THR A 166 16.96 -5.24 -10.73
CA THR A 166 16.54 -3.94 -11.28
C THR A 166 16.39 -3.91 -12.80
N GLU A 167 17.04 -4.81 -13.52
CA GLU A 167 17.07 -4.80 -14.98
C GLU A 167 15.67 -4.82 -15.64
N PRO A 168 14.70 -5.66 -15.20
CA PRO A 168 13.36 -5.65 -15.78
C PRO A 168 12.62 -4.33 -15.57
N LEU A 169 12.84 -3.67 -14.43
CA LEU A 169 12.23 -2.37 -14.15
C LEU A 169 12.82 -1.32 -15.07
N PHE A 170 14.15 -1.27 -15.18
CA PHE A 170 14.84 -0.26 -16.00
C PHE A 170 14.46 -0.35 -17.48
N LYS A 171 14.48 -1.56 -18.05
CA LYS A 171 14.09 -1.82 -19.45
C LYS A 171 12.64 -1.44 -19.76
N SER A 172 11.78 -1.39 -18.74
CA SER A 172 10.36 -1.07 -18.91
C SER A 172 10.06 0.44 -18.92
N LEU A 173 11.06 1.29 -18.65
CA LEU A 173 10.91 2.75 -18.58
C LEU A 173 11.26 3.40 -19.92
N ASN A 174 10.63 4.55 -20.19
CA ASN A 174 11.06 5.41 -21.29
C ASN A 174 12.26 6.27 -20.81
N PRO A 175 13.40 6.25 -21.51
CA PRO A 175 14.61 7.00 -21.12
C PRO A 175 14.42 8.51 -21.01
N ILE A 176 13.43 9.09 -21.71
CA ILE A 176 13.21 10.55 -21.76
C ILE A 176 12.29 11.01 -20.62
N THR A 177 11.42 10.12 -20.12
CA THR A 177 10.42 10.49 -19.11
C THR A 177 11.07 10.78 -17.77
N LYS A 178 10.77 11.96 -17.21
CA LYS A 178 11.24 12.38 -15.88
C LYS A 178 10.12 12.37 -14.84
N TYR A 179 10.41 11.88 -13.64
CA TYR A 179 9.45 11.72 -12.54
C TYR A 179 9.74 12.72 -11.42
N LYS A 180 8.83 13.68 -11.24
CA LYS A 180 8.97 14.73 -10.21
C LYS A 180 8.75 14.17 -8.80
N LEU A 181 9.82 13.87 -8.08
CA LEU A 181 9.89 13.48 -6.66
C LEU A 181 11.05 14.23 -6.00
N ALA A 182 10.93 15.56 -5.93
CA ALA A 182 12.00 16.53 -5.61
C ALA A 182 12.82 16.30 -4.32
N SER A 183 12.36 15.43 -3.40
CA SER A 183 13.09 15.09 -2.17
C SER A 183 13.59 13.64 -2.12
N ALA A 184 13.35 12.84 -3.17
CA ALA A 184 13.83 11.46 -3.23
C ALA A 184 15.36 11.40 -3.33
N ALA A 185 15.98 12.32 -4.07
CA ALA A 185 17.43 12.40 -4.23
C ALA A 185 18.19 12.64 -2.91
N LYS A 186 17.53 13.23 -1.90
CA LYS A 186 18.10 13.40 -0.55
C LYS A 186 18.19 12.09 0.24
N ALA A 187 17.38 11.10 -0.12
CA ALA A 187 17.35 9.78 0.53
C ALA A 187 18.05 8.70 -0.29
N ILE A 188 18.12 8.86 -1.62
CA ILE A 188 18.56 7.82 -2.55
C ILE A 188 19.51 8.44 -3.59
N SER A 189 20.78 8.03 -3.58
CA SER A 189 21.80 8.54 -4.52
C SER A 189 21.59 8.05 -5.95
N THR A 190 20.86 6.97 -6.16
CA THR A 190 20.57 6.41 -7.49
C THR A 190 19.42 7.11 -8.22
N ALA A 191 18.75 8.10 -7.60
CA ALA A 191 17.54 8.73 -8.13
C ALA A 191 17.71 9.28 -9.57
N GLU A 192 18.84 9.92 -9.86
CA GLU A 192 19.12 10.53 -11.18
C GLU A 192 19.14 9.49 -12.31
N LYS A 193 19.80 8.34 -12.09
CA LYS A 193 19.84 7.23 -13.05
C LYS A 193 18.44 6.72 -13.42
N TRP A 194 17.49 6.80 -12.49
CA TRP A 194 16.11 6.36 -12.67
C TRP A 194 15.17 7.49 -13.16
N ASN A 195 15.74 8.59 -13.67
CA ASN A 195 15.02 9.78 -14.14
C ASN A 195 14.11 10.42 -13.07
N ILE A 196 14.50 10.35 -11.81
CA ILE A 196 13.75 10.94 -10.70
C ILE A 196 14.36 12.32 -10.37
N LEU A 197 13.52 13.35 -10.44
CA LEU A 197 13.88 14.76 -10.22
C LEU A 197 13.26 15.34 -8.95
#